data_AF-A0A7K3DXM4-F1
#
_entry.id   AF-A0A7K3DXM4-F1
#
_cell.length_a   1.000
_cell.length_b   1.000
_cell.length_c   1.000
_cell.angle_alpha   90.00
_cell.angle_beta   90.00
_cell.angle_gamma   90.00
#
_symmetry.space_group_name_H-M   'P 1'
#
loop_
_entity.id
_entity.type
_entity.pdbx_description
1 polymer ?
#
loop_
_entity_poly.entity_id
_entity_poly.type
_entity_poly.pdbx_seq_one_letter_code
_entity_poly.pdbx_strand_id
1 'polypeptide(L)'
;MPHEDEKESRIQIGSIGRIASGDEAGKFVRIDELPDEPPSYLILLAYDAEFSRGCGDYWVEDRLSLVQFFTEGNWEVEWREFLS
;
A
#
# COMPACT_ATOMS: atom_id res chain seq x y z
N MET A 1 -13.49 -12.38 10.54
CA MET A 1 -12.91 -12.22 9.19
C MET A 1 -13.53 -10.94 8.65
N PRO A 2 -12.78 -9.84 8.47
CA PRO A 2 -13.33 -8.68 7.76
C PRO A 2 -13.75 -9.12 6.35
N HIS A 3 -14.85 -8.59 5.84
CA HIS A 3 -15.30 -8.87 4.47
C HIS A 3 -14.31 -8.22 3.48
N GLU A 4 -14.10 -8.81 2.29
CA GLU A 4 -13.13 -8.32 1.29
C GLU A 4 -13.36 -6.83 0.93
N ASP A 5 -14.63 -6.42 0.89
CA ASP A 5 -15.08 -5.04 0.67
C ASP A 5 -14.59 -4.05 1.75
N GLU A 6 -14.40 -4.51 3.00
CA GLU A 6 -13.92 -3.67 4.11
C GLU A 6 -12.39 -3.49 4.08
N LYS A 7 -11.66 -4.37 3.38
CA LYS A 7 -10.20 -4.23 3.19
C LYS A 7 -9.89 -3.27 2.05
N GLU A 8 -10.66 -3.33 0.96
CA GLU A 8 -10.48 -2.46 -0.20
C GLU A 8 -10.63 -0.96 0.16
N SER A 9 -11.58 -0.64 1.05
CA SER A 9 -11.82 0.73 1.52
C SER A 9 -10.73 1.30 2.43
N ARG A 10 -9.76 0.48 2.88
CA ARG A 10 -8.68 0.91 3.78
C ARG A 10 -7.37 1.21 3.08
N ILE A 11 -7.20 0.83 1.80
CA ILE A 11 -5.97 1.13 1.07
C ILE A 11 -6.01 2.60 0.62
N GLN A 12 -5.04 3.40 1.07
CA GLN A 12 -4.95 4.81 0.70
C GLN A 12 -3.92 5.04 -0.42
N ILE A 13 -4.43 5.50 -1.56
CA ILE A 13 -3.63 5.88 -2.72
C ILE A 13 -3.12 7.32 -2.52
N GLY A 14 -1.84 7.55 -2.83
CA GLY A 14 -1.17 8.85 -2.64
C GLY A 14 -0.79 9.16 -1.19
N SER A 15 -0.99 8.22 -0.26
CA SER A 15 -0.66 8.37 1.15
C SER A 15 0.53 7.49 1.56
N ILE A 16 1.23 7.91 2.61
CA ILE A 16 2.26 7.10 3.27
C ILE A 16 1.66 6.44 4.51
N GLY A 17 1.85 5.14 4.63
CA GLY A 17 1.45 4.35 5.79
C GLY A 17 2.60 3.54 6.35
N ARG A 18 2.45 3.11 7.61
CA ARG A 18 3.34 2.12 8.23
C ARG A 18 2.64 0.77 8.28
N ILE A 19 3.31 -0.27 7.81
CA ILE A 19 2.80 -1.65 7.90
C ILE A 19 2.90 -2.07 9.37
N ALA A 20 1.75 -2.21 10.03
CA ALA A 20 1.66 -2.53 11.45
C ALA A 20 1.76 -4.04 11.70
N SER A 21 1.26 -4.86 10.77
CA SER A 21 1.25 -6.32 10.88
C SER A 21 1.36 -6.99 9.50
N GLY A 22 1.69 -8.29 9.51
CA GLY A 22 1.90 -9.08 8.29
C GLY A 22 3.36 -9.20 7.90
N ASP A 23 3.58 -9.63 6.66
CA ASP A 23 4.90 -9.56 6.04
C ASP A 23 5.36 -8.10 6.00
N GLU A 24 6.67 -7.87 6.08
CA GLU A 24 7.20 -6.50 5.97
C GLU A 24 6.76 -5.53 7.08
N ALA A 25 6.19 -6.05 8.17
CA ALA A 25 5.83 -5.27 9.36
C ALA A 25 6.98 -4.39 9.85
N GLY A 26 6.65 -3.14 10.17
CA GLY A 26 7.59 -2.11 10.58
C GLY A 26 8.11 -1.23 9.43
N LYS A 27 8.00 -1.67 8.16
CA LYS A 27 8.33 -0.85 6.99
C LYS A 27 7.25 0.19 6.69
N PHE A 28 7.63 1.17 5.85
CA PHE A 28 6.72 2.17 5.30
C PHE A 28 6.31 1.79 3.89
N VAL A 29 5.06 2.08 3.55
CA VAL A 29 4.46 1.84 2.24
C VAL A 29 3.85 3.13 1.68
N ARG A 30 4.01 3.34 0.37
CA ARG A 30 3.32 4.38 -0.40
C ARG A 30 2.77 3.75 -1.66
N ILE A 31 1.54 4.11 -2.01
CA ILE A 31 0.88 3.62 -3.23
C ILE A 31 0.72 4.79 -4.19
N ASP A 32 1.37 4.70 -5.34
CA ASP A 32 1.26 5.69 -6.41
C ASP A 32 0.35 5.12 -7.52
N GLU A 33 -0.69 5.86 -7.89
CA GLU A 33 -1.50 5.55 -9.08
C GLU A 33 -0.79 6.05 -10.33
N LEU A 34 -0.70 5.20 -11.36
CA LEU A 34 -0.03 5.51 -12.61
C LEU A 34 -1.03 5.92 -13.70
N PRO A 35 -0.63 6.78 -14.66
CA PRO A 35 -1.52 7.33 -15.67
C PRO A 35 -1.82 6.37 -16.83
N ASP A 36 -2.11 5.10 -16.52
CA ASP A 36 -2.55 4.08 -17.47
C ASP A 36 -4.09 4.07 -17.63
N GLU A 37 -4.60 3.39 -18.65
CA GLU A 37 -6.04 3.23 -18.89
C GLU A 37 -6.41 1.76 -19.12
N PRO A 38 -6.98 1.05 -18.12
CA PRO A 38 -7.27 1.50 -16.74
C PRO A 38 -5.99 1.75 -15.91
N PRO A 39 -6.08 2.49 -14.79
CA PRO A 39 -4.90 2.82 -13.99
C PRO A 39 -4.28 1.58 -13.36
N SER A 40 -2.95 1.52 -13.40
CA SER A 40 -2.14 0.58 -12.65
C SER A 40 -1.55 1.24 -11.40
N TYR A 41 -0.95 0.45 -10.50
CA TYR A 41 -0.46 0.95 -9.22
C TYR A 41 0.98 0.52 -8.95
N LEU A 42 1.78 1.46 -8.44
CA LEU A 42 3.13 1.22 -7.96
C LEU A 42 3.14 1.25 -6.42
N ILE A 43 3.54 0.13 -5.82
CA ILE A 43 3.68 -0.07 -4.38
C ILE A 43 5.15 0.11 -4.04
N LEU A 44 5.46 1.10 -3.21
CA LEU A 44 6.84 1.38 -2.79
C LEU A 44 7.02 1.02 -1.32
N LEU A 45 8.14 0.38 -0.99
CA LEU A 45 8.55 0.05 0.37
C LEU A 45 9.85 0.75 0.77
N ALA A 46 9.90 1.20 2.02
CA ALA A 46 11.09 1.80 2.61
C ALA A 46 11.24 1.48 4.10
N TYR A 47 12.47 1.65 4.61
CA TYR A 47 12.76 1.54 6.04
C TYR A 47 12.43 2.81 6.83
N ASP A 48 12.23 3.95 6.16
CA ASP A 48 11.90 5.25 6.74
C ASP A 48 10.73 5.93 6.01
N ALA A 49 10.07 6.85 6.70
CA ALA A 49 8.86 7.52 6.21
C ALA A 49 9.15 8.52 5.08
N GLU A 50 10.38 9.00 4.99
CA GLU A 50 10.85 9.90 3.94
C GLU A 50 11.23 9.16 2.64
N PHE A 51 11.16 7.83 2.64
CA PHE A 51 11.56 6.97 1.51
C PHE A 51 13.02 7.20 1.08
N SER A 52 13.88 7.66 1.98
CA SER A 52 15.31 7.86 1.72
C SER A 52 16.10 6.54 1.69
N ARG A 53 15.59 5.50 2.34
CA ARG A 53 16.14 4.13 2.35
C ARG A 53 15.09 3.15 1.84
N GLY A 54 14.87 3.18 0.52
CA GLY A 54 14.01 2.24 -0.18
C GLY A 54 14.48 0.79 -0.03
N CYS A 55 13.53 -0.14 -0.04
CA CYS A 55 13.82 -1.58 0.11
C CYS A 55 12.99 -2.50 -0.79
N GLY A 56 12.12 -1.95 -1.64
CA GLY A 56 11.37 -2.72 -2.61
C GLY A 56 10.38 -1.84 -3.38
N ASP A 57 10.09 -2.24 -4.60
CA ASP A 57 9.01 -1.73 -5.42
C ASP A 57 8.26 -2.89 -6.07
N TYR A 58 6.95 -2.74 -6.22
CA TYR A 58 6.08 -3.73 -6.86
C TYR A 58 5.07 -3.00 -7.72
N TRP A 59 4.77 -3.55 -8.88
CA TRP A 59 3.75 -3.04 -9.78
C TRP A 59 2.60 -4.03 -9.87
N VAL A 60 1.36 -3.53 -9.86
CA VAL A 60 0.15 -4.32 -10.04
C VAL A 60 -0.76 -3.68 -11.08
N GLU A 61 -1.40 -4.52 -11.90
CA GLU A 61 -2.10 -4.09 -13.11
C GLU A 61 -3.40 -3.33 -12.83
N ASP A 62 -4.07 -3.61 -11.71
CA ASP A 62 -5.33 -2.98 -11.35
C ASP A 62 -5.59 -2.96 -9.84
N ARG A 63 -6.76 -2.44 -9.45
CA ARG A 63 -7.18 -2.28 -8.05
C ARG A 63 -7.44 -3.63 -7.37
N LEU A 64 -7.91 -4.63 -8.10
CA LEU A 64 -8.16 -5.97 -7.55
C LEU A 64 -6.83 -6.64 -7.21
N SER A 65 -5.85 -6.59 -8.11
CA SER A 65 -4.50 -7.08 -7.86
C SER A 65 -3.82 -6.36 -6.69
N LEU A 66 -4.07 -5.06 -6.53
CA LEU A 66 -3.59 -4.31 -5.35
C LEU A 66 -4.18 -4.85 -4.03
N VAL A 67 -5.49 -5.09 -4.00
CA VAL A 67 -6.17 -5.67 -2.81
C VAL A 67 -5.66 -7.08 -2.52
N GLN A 68 -5.46 -7.90 -3.56
CA GLN A 68 -4.89 -9.24 -3.43
C GLN A 68 -3.47 -9.19 -2.86
N PHE A 69 -2.62 -8.28 -3.35
CA PHE A 69 -1.25 -8.10 -2.84
C PHE A 69 -1.23 -7.79 -1.34
N PHE A 70 -2.06 -6.84 -0.88
CA PHE A 70 -2.21 -6.53 0.54
C PHE A 70 -2.76 -7.71 1.36
N THR A 71 -3.59 -8.54 0.74
CA THR A 71 -4.21 -9.69 1.39
C THR A 71 -3.22 -10.85 1.54
N GLU A 72 -2.44 -11.14 0.52
CA GLU A 72 -1.39 -12.16 0.54
C GLU A 72 -0.30 -11.85 1.56
N GLY A 73 0.15 -10.59 1.63
CA GLY A 73 1.10 -10.14 2.66
C GLY A 73 0.50 -10.05 4.06
N ASN A 74 -0.82 -10.24 4.20
CA ASN A 74 -1.58 -10.03 5.43
C ASN A 74 -1.32 -8.64 6.06
N TRP A 75 -1.27 -7.60 5.23
CA TRP A 75 -0.94 -6.25 5.68
C TRP A 75 -2.12 -5.56 6.35
N GLU A 76 -1.84 -4.97 7.52
CA GLU A 76 -2.63 -3.91 8.12
C GLU A 76 -1.76 -2.66 8.17
N VAL A 77 -2.24 -1.56 7.60
CA VAL A 77 -1.45 -0.33 7.43
C VAL A 77 -2.06 0.81 8.24
N GLU A 78 -1.24 1.43 9.06
CA GLU A 78 -1.53 2.68 9.75
C GLU A 78 -1.16 3.85 8.84
N TRP A 79 -2.16 4.41 8.18
CA TRP A 79 -1.98 5.55 7.28
C TRP A 79 -1.82 6.84 8.07
N ARG A 80 -0.89 7.70 7.62
CA ARG A 80 -0.81 9.07 8.15
C ARG A 80 -1.88 9.90 7.45
N GLU A 81 -2.82 10.44 8.22
CA GLU A 81 -3.69 11.48 7.68
C GLU A 81 -2.87 12.75 7.44
N PHE A 82 -2.74 13.14 6.18
CA PHE A 82 -2.35 14.50 5.87
C PHE A 82 -3.63 15.35 5.94
N LEU A 83 -3.79 16.08 7.05
CA LEU A 83 -4.71 17.22 7.06
C LEU A 83 -4.21 18.20 5.99
N SER A 84 -5.03 18.39 4.96
CA SER A 84 -4.83 19.41 3.93
C SER A 84 -5.29 20.78 4.41
#